data_AF-A0A7G5BX06-F1
#
_entry.id   AF-A0A7G5BX06-F1
#
_cell.length_a   1.000
_cell.length_b   1.000
_cell.length_c   1.000
_cell.angle_alpha   90.00
_cell.angle_beta   90.00
_cell.angle_gamma   90.00
#
_symmetry.space_group_name_H-M   'P 1'
#
loop_
_entity.id
_entity.type
_entity.pdbx_description
1 polymer ?
#
loop_
_entity_poly.entity_id
_entity_poly.type
_entity_poly.pdbx_seq_one_letter_code
_entity_poly.pdbx_strand_id
1 'polypeptide(L)'
;MDGFKDGTFGPNREVSRQEAIVMIVRALRLADISSATRNAGAQVDLEAYSDRDQIGNWASDSIRTAISEGLMKGNGDELRPRKSLTRAETTVLLYRLLIKAGLINE
;
A
#
# COMPACT_ATOMS: atom_id res chain seq x y z
N MET A 1 -5.20 6.89 -12.80
CA MET A 1 -3.76 6.82 -12.48
C MET A 1 -3.24 8.20 -12.75
N ASP A 2 -3.02 8.98 -11.70
CA ASP A 2 -2.39 10.29 -11.85
C ASP A 2 -0.88 10.07 -11.89
N GLY A 3 -0.20 10.66 -12.88
CA GLY A 3 1.25 10.62 -13.01
C GLY A 3 1.94 11.49 -11.96
N PHE A 4 3.23 11.75 -12.17
CA PHE A 4 3.98 12.67 -11.34
C PHE A 4 3.58 14.13 -11.58
N LYS A 5 4.01 15.02 -10.69
CA LYS A 5 3.72 16.46 -10.77
C LYS A 5 4.20 17.11 -12.08
N ASP A 6 5.17 16.50 -12.76
CA ASP A 6 5.69 16.92 -14.06
C ASP A 6 4.88 16.38 -15.25
N GLY A 7 3.76 15.69 -15.00
CA GLY A 7 2.90 15.10 -16.01
C GLY A 7 3.40 13.76 -16.58
N THR A 8 4.51 13.22 -16.06
CA THR A 8 5.08 11.96 -16.56
C THR A 8 4.53 10.74 -15.82
N PHE A 9 4.47 9.59 -16.49
CA PHE A 9 4.16 8.31 -15.84
C PHE A 9 5.41 7.65 -15.21
N GLY A 10 6.60 7.95 -15.72
CA GLY A 10 7.87 7.39 -15.23
C GLY A 10 7.96 5.86 -15.24
N PRO A 11 7.71 5.17 -16.38
CA PRO A 11 7.58 3.71 -16.44
C PRO A 11 8.85 2.93 -16.05
N ASN A 12 10.03 3.55 -16.20
CA ASN A 12 11.32 2.94 -15.87
C ASN A 12 11.81 3.28 -14.46
N ARG A 13 11.04 4.06 -13.69
CA ARG A 13 11.42 4.44 -12.34
C ARG A 13 11.09 3.31 -11.38
N GLU A 14 11.98 3.09 -10.43
CA GLU A 14 11.65 2.21 -9.32
C GLU A 14 10.46 2.76 -8.54
N VAL A 15 9.59 1.84 -8.13
CA VAL A 15 8.39 2.16 -7.35
C VAL A 15 8.73 1.98 -5.88
N SER A 16 8.57 3.05 -5.10
CA SER A 16 8.71 2.99 -3.66
C SER A 16 7.57 2.20 -3.02
N ARG A 17 7.82 1.66 -1.82
CA ARG A 17 6.84 0.87 -1.08
C ARG A 17 5.53 1.64 -0.86
N GLN A 18 5.58 2.92 -0.50
CA GLN A 18 4.36 3.72 -0.31
C GLN A 18 3.58 3.96 -1.62
N GLU A 19 4.27 4.15 -2.75
CA GLU A 19 3.62 4.29 -4.06
C GLU A 19 2.90 2.99 -4.45
N ALA A 20 3.56 1.85 -4.25
CA ALA A 20 2.97 0.54 -4.49
C ALA A 20 1.73 0.30 -3.63
N ILE A 21 1.79 0.63 -2.34
CA ILE A 21 0.66 0.46 -1.42
C ILE A 21 -0.53 1.33 -1.83
N VAL A 22 -0.30 2.57 -2.24
CA VAL A 22 -1.38 3.44 -2.74
C VAL A 22 -2.03 2.83 -3.99
N MET A 23 -1.26 2.25 -4.91
CA MET A 23 -1.82 1.57 -6.08
C MET A 23 -2.68 0.37 -5.69
N ILE A 24 -2.19 -0.48 -4.77
CA ILE A 24 -2.90 -1.67 -4.30
C ILE A 24 -4.22 -1.31 -3.59
N VAL A 25 -4.21 -0.31 -2.70
CA VAL A 25 -5.42 0.12 -1.98
C VAL A 25 -6.44 0.74 -2.93
N ARG A 26 -5.99 1.49 -3.95
CA ARG A 26 -6.89 1.98 -5.02
C ARG A 26 -7.53 0.83 -5.79
N ALA A 27 -6.76 -0.20 -6.15
CA ALA A 27 -7.28 -1.38 -6.83
C ALA A 27 -8.32 -2.13 -5.97
N LEU A 28 -8.03 -2.30 -4.68
CA LEU A 28 -8.96 -2.92 -3.72
C LEU A 28 -10.29 -2.15 -3.63
N ARG A 29 -10.23 -0.81 -3.56
CA ARG A 29 -11.42 0.07 -3.53
C ARG A 29 -12.23 -0.01 -4.83
N LEU A 30 -11.55 -0.05 -5.99
CA LEU A 30 -12.22 -0.16 -7.29
C LEU A 30 -12.96 -1.48 -7.47
N ALA A 31 -12.43 -2.54 -6.87
CA ALA A 31 -13.03 -3.85 -6.97
C ALA A 31 -14.18 -4.06 -5.96
N ASP A 32 -14.40 -3.11 -5.05
CA ASP A 32 -15.38 -3.16 -3.95
C ASP A 32 -15.22 -4.37 -3.00
N ILE A 33 -13.99 -4.87 -2.84
CA ILE A 33 -13.71 -6.16 -2.18
C ILE A 33 -13.24 -6.00 -0.72
N SER A 34 -13.51 -4.85 -0.11
CA SER A 34 -13.09 -4.62 1.27
C SER A 34 -14.06 -3.69 2.00
N SER A 35 -14.35 -4.04 3.25
CA SER A 35 -15.04 -3.17 4.21
C SER A 35 -14.33 -1.82 4.44
N ALA A 36 -13.09 -1.66 3.96
CA ALA A 36 -12.34 -0.41 3.91
C ALA A 36 -12.92 0.63 2.95
N THR A 37 -13.78 0.28 1.98
CA THR A 37 -14.60 1.29 1.29
C THR A 37 -15.59 1.97 2.24
N ARG A 38 -15.86 1.39 3.42
CA ARG A 38 -16.87 1.89 4.35
C ARG A 38 -16.36 2.58 5.60
N ASN A 39 -15.24 2.19 6.25
CA ASN A 39 -14.67 2.91 7.43
C ASN A 39 -13.31 2.38 8.00
N ALA A 40 -12.44 1.69 7.25
CA ALA A 40 -11.33 0.89 7.87
C ALA A 40 -9.93 1.55 7.97
N GLY A 41 -9.81 2.88 7.83
CA GLY A 41 -8.54 3.59 7.94
C GLY A 41 -8.19 4.14 9.34
N ALA A 42 -9.12 4.12 10.29
CA ALA A 42 -9.02 4.91 11.52
C ALA A 42 -8.32 4.24 12.71
N GLN A 43 -8.03 2.93 12.68
CA GLN A 43 -7.53 2.20 13.87
C GLN A 43 -6.03 1.86 13.86
N VAL A 44 -5.34 2.02 12.74
CA VAL A 44 -3.90 1.77 12.70
C VAL A 44 -3.15 3.02 13.14
N ASP A 45 -2.55 2.94 14.32
CA ASP A 45 -1.67 3.97 14.82
C ASP A 45 -0.31 3.91 14.10
N LEU A 46 0.00 4.95 13.33
CA LEU A 46 1.29 5.06 12.64
C LEU A 46 2.40 5.57 13.57
N GLU A 47 2.06 6.10 14.75
CA GLU A 47 3.03 6.54 15.76
C GLU A 47 3.89 5.38 16.28
N ALA A 48 3.40 4.14 16.16
CA ALA A 48 4.12 2.93 16.51
C ALA A 48 5.34 2.64 15.61
N TYR A 49 5.50 3.36 14.50
CA TYR A 49 6.60 3.16 13.56
C TYR A 49 7.63 4.29 13.62
N SER A 50 8.90 3.94 13.79
CA SER A 50 10.00 4.89 13.97
C SER A 50 10.30 5.71 12.71
N ASP A 51 9.89 5.24 11.54
CA ASP A 51 10.06 5.92 10.25
C ASP A 51 8.77 6.55 9.70
N ARG A 52 7.76 6.77 10.57
CA ARG A 52 6.47 7.38 10.18
C ARG A 52 6.61 8.71 9.46
N ASP A 53 7.60 9.53 9.82
CA ASP A 53 7.84 10.84 9.21
C ASP A 53 8.32 10.75 7.75
N GLN A 54 8.74 9.55 7.31
CA GLN A 54 9.08 9.31 5.91
C GLN A 54 7.84 9.09 5.02
N ILE A 55 6.68 8.80 5.63
CA ILE A 55 5.42 8.58 4.94
C ILE A 55 4.92 9.90 4.34
N GLY A 56 4.64 9.91 3.04
CA GLY A 56 3.96 11.05 2.44
C GLY A 56 2.53 11.16 2.95
N ASN A 57 2.05 12.38 3.23
CA ASN A 57 0.66 12.62 3.67
C ASN A 57 -0.40 11.96 2.76
N TRP A 58 -0.11 11.88 1.46
CA TRP A 58 -0.96 11.25 0.45
C TRP A 58 -1.01 9.72 0.55
N ALA A 59 -0.04 9.09 1.22
CA ALA A 59 0.08 7.66 1.40
C ALA A 59 -0.45 7.17 2.76
N SER A 60 -0.53 8.03 3.78
CA SER A 60 -0.84 7.62 5.16
C SER A 60 -2.13 6.81 5.28
N ASP A 61 -3.21 7.25 4.64
CA ASP A 61 -4.50 6.53 4.66
C ASP A 61 -4.42 5.15 3.97
N SER A 62 -3.69 5.08 2.85
CA SER A 62 -3.48 3.81 2.16
C SER A 62 -2.58 2.86 2.95
N ILE A 63 -1.57 3.37 3.65
CA ILE A 63 -0.73 2.54 4.53
C ILE A 63 -1.56 1.99 5.69
N ARG A 64 -2.37 2.82 6.36
CA ARG A 64 -3.28 2.34 7.42
C ARG A 64 -4.22 1.26 6.90
N THR A 65 -4.84 1.49 5.75
CA THR A 65 -5.73 0.52 5.10
C THR A 65 -4.99 -0.78 4.77
N ALA A 66 -3.79 -0.70 4.20
CA ALA A 66 -3.04 -1.90 3.82
C ALA A 66 -2.56 -2.70 5.04
N ILE A 67 -2.28 -2.04 6.16
CA ILE A 67 -1.96 -2.73 7.43
C ILE A 67 -3.22 -3.39 8.00
N SER A 68 -4.35 -2.69 8.06
CA SER A 68 -5.60 -3.23 8.62
C SER A 68 -6.14 -4.41 7.81
N GLU A 69 -5.96 -4.39 6.49
CA GLU A 69 -6.36 -5.47 5.58
C GLU A 69 -5.33 -6.62 5.52
N GLY A 70 -4.20 -6.52 6.23
CA GLY A 70 -3.13 -7.53 6.21
C GLY A 70 -2.36 -7.61 4.89
N LEU A 71 -2.55 -6.63 3.99
CA LEU A 71 -1.83 -6.54 2.71
C LEU A 71 -0.35 -6.25 2.95
N MET A 72 -0.03 -5.41 3.93
CA MET A 72 1.34 -5.10 4.31
C MET A 72 1.58 -5.29 5.81
N LYS A 73 2.86 -5.47 6.15
CA LYS A 73 3.36 -5.45 7.52
C LYS A 73 4.65 -4.63 7.58
N GLY A 74 4.92 -4.07 8.75
CA GLY A 74 6.23 -3.49 9.08
C GLY A 74 7.32 -4.56 9.21
N ASN A 75 8.56 -4.09 9.27
CA ASN A 75 9.73 -4.89 9.60
C ASN A 75 10.28 -4.39 10.95
N GLY A 76 9.87 -5.05 12.03
CA GLY A 76 10.05 -4.49 13.37
C GLY A 76 9.19 -3.24 13.53
N ASP A 77 9.80 -2.14 13.94
CA ASP A 77 9.22 -0.81 14.10
C ASP A 77 9.32 0.06 12.84
N GLU A 78 9.81 -0.46 11.71
CA GLU A 78 9.91 0.30 10.45
C GLU A 78 8.88 -0.13 9.40
N LEU A 79 8.35 0.81 8.62
CA LEU A 79 7.52 0.55 7.44
C LEU A 79 8.29 0.60 6.12
N ARG A 80 9.41 1.32 6.11
CA ARG A 80 10.30 1.61 4.98
C ARG A 80 9.55 2.20 3.77
N PRO A 81 8.79 3.29 3.94
CA PRO A 81 7.86 3.79 2.92
C PRO A 81 8.57 4.25 1.64
N ARG A 82 9.78 4.81 1.75
CA ARG A 82 10.56 5.32 0.62
C ARG A 82 11.45 4.27 -0.06
N LYS A 83 11.59 3.09 0.54
CA LYS A 83 12.41 2.01 -0.04
C LYS A 83 11.73 1.44 -1.29
N SER A 84 12.49 1.24 -2.36
CA SER A 84 12.02 0.51 -3.54
C SER A 84 11.64 -0.92 -3.19
N LEU A 85 10.57 -1.42 -3.82
CA LEU A 85 10.19 -2.83 -3.70
C LEU A 85 10.99 -3.71 -4.65
N THR A 86 11.41 -4.86 -4.14
CA THR A 86 11.89 -5.95 -4.98
C THR A 86 10.74 -6.63 -5.72
N ARG A 87 11.05 -7.34 -6.80
CA ARG A 87 10.07 -8.16 -7.54
C ARG A 87 9.33 -9.14 -6.62
N ALA A 88 10.05 -9.76 -5.67
CA ALA A 88 9.46 -10.69 -4.72
C ALA A 88 8.46 -10.02 -3.79
N GLU A 89 8.80 -8.85 -3.22
CA GLU A 89 7.89 -8.10 -2.36
C GLU A 89 6.64 -7.63 -3.12
N THR A 90 6.81 -7.19 -4.37
CA THR A 90 5.69 -6.81 -5.25
C THR A 90 4.77 -8.00 -5.52
N THR A 91 5.33 -9.18 -5.82
CA THR A 91 4.54 -10.41 -6.01
C THR A 91 3.74 -10.76 -4.75
N VAL A 92 4.34 -10.64 -3.56
CA VAL A 92 3.64 -10.92 -2.30
C VAL A 92 2.47 -9.96 -2.08
N LEU A 93 2.63 -8.67 -2.39
CA LEU A 93 1.53 -7.70 -2.30
C LEU A 93 0.39 -8.03 -3.26
N LEU A 94 0.71 -8.35 -4.52
CA LEU A 94 -0.28 -8.74 -5.53
C LEU A 94 -1.00 -10.04 -5.14
N TYR A 95 -0.26 -11.03 -4.67
CA TYR A 95 -0.83 -12.30 -4.21
C TYR A 95 -1.88 -12.09 -3.11
N ARG A 96 -1.53 -11.31 -2.08
CA ARG A 96 -2.47 -10.97 -0.99
C ARG A 96 -3.67 -10.19 -1.49
N LEU A 97 -3.47 -9.24 -2.39
CA LEU A 97 -4.56 -8.51 -3.03
C LEU A 97 -5.51 -9.46 -3.75
N LEU A 98 -4.99 -10.39 -4.57
CA LEU A 98 -5.81 -11.29 -5.37
C LEU A 98 -6.58 -12.30 -4.50
N ILE A 99 -5.99 -12.79 -3.41
CA ILE A 99 -6.70 -13.62 -2.42
C ILE A 99 -7.81 -12.81 -1.75
N LYS A 100 -7.50 -11.59 -1.27
CA LYS A 100 -8.51 -10.71 -0.66
C LYS A 100 -9.63 -10.41 -1.64
N ALA A 101 -9.29 -10.23 -2.90
CA ALA A 101 -10.21 -10.02 -4.00
C ALA A 101 -11.06 -11.26 -4.35
N GLY A 102 -10.78 -12.44 -3.79
CA GLY A 102 -11.44 -13.69 -4.19
C GLY A 102 -11.16 -14.09 -5.64
N LEU A 103 -10.10 -13.54 -6.24
CA LEU A 103 -9.70 -13.83 -7.63
C LEU A 103 -8.83 -15.08 -7.73
N ILE A 104 -8.16 -15.45 -6.62
CA ILE A 104 -7.40 -16.69 -6.47
C ILE A 104 -7.58 -17.26 -5.05
N ASN A 105 -7.26 -18.53 -4.88
CA ASN A 105 -7.25 -19.21 -3.58
C ASN A 105 -5.82 -19.27 -3.00
N GLU A 106 -5.72 -19.57 -1.70
CA GLU A 106 -4.45 -19.85 -1.00
C GLU A 106 -3.82 -21.18 -1.39
#